data_AF-A0A6J8C1G6-F1
#
_entry.id   AF-A0A6J8C1G6-F1
#
_cell.length_a   1.000
_cell.length_b   1.000
_cell.length_c   1.000
_cell.angle_alpha   90.00
_cell.angle_beta   90.00
_cell.angle_gamma   90.00
#
_symmetry.space_group_name_H-M   'P 1'
#
loop_
_entity.id
_entity.type
_entity.pdbx_description
1 polymer ?
#
loop_
_entity_poly.entity_id
_entity_poly.type
_entity_poly.pdbx_seq_one_letter_code
_entity_poly.pdbx_strand_id
1 'polypeptide(L)'
;MLAQCENIESSESDTAEPRLFPNMAEHMEVRRTFKLEAIESDSDWVVSSRDDNNNSVEETSEGSLHLEPVEEKNVNPRNSPCPFEGCDFVGRKFNFHVQHIHLPRIMWDNPQPPVKQERLAEVYQMRANVLQYLSECLTGRSSMNKLVRLAHNNIARMIPRRSEILSKAMIQMEGLCDELKWRKPDRYTLLPIVSPCVLIHWRYQVLFSQYLLNEQLSSYMCFGLEFMSNIDNLEKSPLEYA
;
A
#
# COMPACT_ATOMS: atom_id res chain seq x y z
N MET A 1 -24.53 -14.46 73.77
CA MET A 1 -23.29 -13.96 73.13
C MET A 1 -23.71 -13.51 71.73
N LEU A 2 -23.85 -12.19 71.50
CA LEU A 2 -22.95 -11.38 70.64
C LEU A 2 -22.89 -11.93 69.20
N ALA A 3 -23.16 -11.25 68.10
CA ALA A 3 -23.34 -9.83 67.74
C ALA A 3 -24.06 -9.79 66.35
N GLN A 4 -25.00 -8.89 66.09
CA GLN A 4 -24.89 -7.67 65.24
C GLN A 4 -24.30 -7.88 63.83
N CYS A 5 -25.13 -7.62 62.80
CA CYS A 5 -24.96 -6.57 61.76
C CYS A 5 -23.97 -6.97 60.65
N GLU A 6 -24.22 -6.85 59.35
CA GLU A 6 -24.80 -5.72 58.60
C GLU A 6 -25.11 -6.11 57.14
N ASN A 7 -25.92 -5.29 56.49
CA ASN A 7 -26.32 -5.34 55.09
C ASN A 7 -25.15 -5.10 54.12
N ILE A 8 -25.15 -5.78 52.97
CA ILE A 8 -24.56 -5.24 51.73
C ILE A 8 -25.56 -5.45 50.58
N GLU A 9 -25.85 -4.34 49.92
CA GLU A 9 -26.76 -4.16 48.80
C GLU A 9 -26.23 -4.76 47.48
N SER A 10 -27.20 -5.07 46.62
CA SER A 10 -27.19 -5.23 45.16
C SER A 10 -25.88 -5.05 44.38
N SER A 11 -25.59 -6.03 43.52
CA SER A 11 -25.01 -5.74 42.20
C SER A 11 -25.89 -6.36 41.13
N GLU A 12 -26.38 -5.50 40.24
CA GLU A 12 -27.14 -5.81 39.05
C GLU A 12 -26.26 -6.63 38.09
N SER A 13 -26.76 -7.79 37.66
CA SER A 13 -26.14 -8.56 36.59
C SER A 13 -26.58 -7.98 35.25
N ASP A 14 -25.74 -7.12 34.66
CA ASP A 14 -25.86 -6.74 33.25
C ASP A 14 -25.58 -7.97 32.39
N THR A 15 -26.66 -8.61 31.93
CA THR A 15 -26.64 -9.58 30.84
C THR A 15 -26.30 -8.84 29.55
N ALA A 16 -25.01 -8.80 29.20
CA ALA A 16 -24.57 -8.38 27.88
C ALA A 16 -25.13 -9.35 26.84
N GLU A 17 -26.11 -8.88 26.05
CA GLU A 17 -26.54 -9.57 24.84
C GLU A 17 -25.34 -9.80 23.91
N PRO A 18 -25.15 -11.02 23.38
CA PRO A 18 -24.14 -11.26 22.37
C PRO A 18 -24.52 -10.46 21.13
N ARG A 19 -23.69 -9.45 20.79
CA ARG A 19 -23.80 -8.74 19.52
C ARG A 19 -23.58 -9.75 18.40
N LEU A 20 -24.69 -10.12 17.74
CA LEU A 20 -24.68 -10.80 16.45
C LEU A 20 -23.87 -9.94 15.48
N PHE A 21 -22.67 -10.41 15.16
CA PHE A 21 -21.90 -9.86 14.05
C PHE A 21 -22.67 -10.09 12.75
N PRO A 22 -22.77 -9.08 11.86
CA PRO A 22 -23.35 -9.27 10.55
C PRO A 22 -22.61 -10.35 9.77
N ASN A 23 -23.39 -11.13 9.03
CA ASN A 23 -22.96 -12.25 8.21
C ASN A 23 -21.95 -11.79 7.14
N MET A 24 -20.82 -12.49 6.99
CA MET A 24 -19.77 -12.20 5.99
C MET A 24 -20.27 -12.10 4.54
N ALA A 25 -21.47 -12.61 4.25
CA ALA A 25 -22.11 -12.47 2.95
C ALA A 25 -22.44 -11.02 2.55
N GLU A 26 -22.70 -10.11 3.50
CA GLU A 26 -23.04 -8.70 3.20
C GLU A 26 -21.80 -7.86 2.79
N HIS A 27 -20.58 -8.30 3.12
CA HIS A 27 -19.36 -7.61 2.70
C HIS A 27 -18.97 -7.88 1.23
N MET A 28 -19.55 -8.89 0.58
CA MET A 28 -19.38 -9.12 -0.86
C MET A 28 -20.30 -8.25 -1.73
N GLU A 29 -21.28 -7.56 -1.12
CA GLU A 29 -22.19 -6.65 -1.83
C GLU A 29 -21.69 -5.20 -1.91
N VAL A 30 -20.44 -4.95 -1.52
CA VAL A 30 -19.67 -3.77 -1.96
C VAL A 30 -19.19 -3.94 -3.41
N ARG A 31 -20.10 -4.40 -4.28
CA ARG A 31 -20.09 -4.06 -5.72
C ARG A 31 -20.77 -2.71 -5.92
N ARG A 32 -20.49 -1.74 -5.02
CA ARG A 32 -20.64 -0.35 -5.42
C ARG A 32 -19.63 -0.17 -6.53
N THR A 33 -20.13 -0.01 -7.74
CA THR A 33 -19.48 0.77 -8.76
C THR A 33 -18.94 2.01 -8.06
N PHE A 34 -17.63 2.01 -7.76
CA PHE A 34 -16.93 3.23 -7.44
C PHE A 34 -17.11 4.06 -8.70
N LYS A 35 -18.13 4.92 -8.71
CA LYS A 35 -18.21 6.02 -9.65
C LYS A 35 -16.93 6.77 -9.39
N LEU A 36 -15.96 6.56 -10.26
CA LEU A 36 -14.88 7.49 -10.49
C LEU A 36 -15.60 8.78 -10.92
N GLU A 37 -16.02 9.57 -9.93
CA GLU A 37 -16.14 11.00 -10.14
C GLU A 37 -14.81 11.40 -10.76
N ALA A 38 -14.90 12.04 -11.92
CA ALA A 38 -13.77 12.38 -12.76
C ALA A 38 -12.61 12.75 -11.85
N ILE A 39 -11.52 11.97 -11.93
CA ILE A 39 -10.29 12.28 -11.21
C ILE A 39 -9.94 13.68 -11.70
N GLU A 40 -10.28 14.69 -10.89
CA GLU A 40 -9.97 16.07 -11.21
C GLU A 40 -8.47 16.08 -11.43
N SER A 41 -8.10 16.60 -12.60
CA SER A 41 -6.72 16.74 -13.04
C SER A 41 -6.05 17.80 -12.17
N ASP A 42 -5.86 17.50 -10.88
CA ASP A 42 -5.05 18.25 -9.95
C ASP A 42 -3.61 18.09 -10.40
N SER A 43 -3.25 18.94 -11.36
CA SER A 43 -2.02 18.89 -12.15
C SER A 43 -0.81 19.45 -11.39
N ASP A 44 -0.94 19.62 -10.07
CA ASP A 44 0.08 20.17 -9.19
C ASP A 44 0.59 19.09 -8.23
N TRP A 45 1.10 18.00 -8.80
CA TRP A 45 1.94 17.07 -8.04
C TRP A 45 3.26 17.79 -7.74
N VAL A 46 3.29 18.44 -6.58
CA VAL A 46 4.36 19.29 -6.03
C VAL A 46 5.75 18.88 -6.52
N VAL A 47 6.23 19.58 -7.54
CA VAL A 47 7.65 19.65 -7.85
C VAL A 47 8.19 20.80 -7.01
N SER A 48 8.76 20.49 -5.85
CA SER A 48 9.65 21.45 -5.20
C SER A 48 10.94 21.54 -6.01
N SER A 49 10.90 22.27 -7.11
CA SER A 49 12.10 22.82 -7.74
C SER A 49 12.65 23.86 -6.75
N ARG A 50 13.72 23.50 -6.04
CA ARG A 50 14.53 24.51 -5.36
C ARG A 50 15.29 25.28 -6.44
N ASP A 51 14.92 26.53 -6.63
CA ASP A 51 15.74 27.53 -7.31
C ASP A 51 16.94 27.86 -6.42
N ASP A 52 18.14 27.46 -6.83
CA ASP A 52 19.39 27.96 -6.26
C ASP A 52 19.78 29.23 -7.04
N ASN A 53 19.56 30.42 -6.44
CA ASN A 53 20.31 31.60 -6.86
C ASN A 53 20.52 32.63 -5.73
N ASN A 54 21.82 32.78 -5.40
CA ASN A 54 22.56 33.95 -4.90
C ASN A 54 22.46 34.49 -3.45
N ASN A 55 23.67 34.51 -2.87
CA ASN A 55 24.35 35.52 -2.03
C ASN A 55 24.04 35.70 -0.54
N SER A 56 24.99 35.19 0.25
CA SER A 56 25.90 35.91 1.17
C SER A 56 25.35 36.59 2.45
N VAL A 57 25.95 36.17 3.60
CA VAL A 57 26.33 36.99 4.79
C VAL A 57 25.13 37.29 5.73
N GLU A 58 25.04 37.01 7.05
CA GLU A 58 25.96 36.69 8.17
C GLU A 58 25.38 35.68 9.19
N GLU A 59 26.24 35.23 10.10
CA GLU A 59 26.04 34.39 11.28
C GLU A 59 24.96 34.90 12.25
N THR A 60 24.17 33.96 12.79
CA THR A 60 23.96 33.86 14.25
C THR A 60 23.69 32.41 14.64
N SER A 61 24.55 31.93 15.52
CA SER A 61 24.48 30.73 16.34
C SER A 61 23.11 30.50 16.99
N GLU A 62 22.58 29.27 16.91
CA GLU A 62 22.36 28.36 18.07
C GLU A 62 21.47 27.17 17.69
N GLY A 63 21.90 25.96 18.06
CA GLY A 63 21.01 24.81 18.26
C GLY A 63 20.81 23.82 17.10
N SER A 64 21.85 23.49 16.32
CA SER A 64 21.78 22.37 15.37
C SER A 64 21.89 21.03 16.11
N LEU A 65 20.78 20.30 16.22
CA LEU A 65 20.79 18.89 16.61
C LEU A 65 21.48 18.11 15.49
N HIS A 66 22.77 17.84 15.69
CA HIS A 66 23.57 16.99 14.84
C HIS A 66 23.05 15.55 14.93
N LEU A 67 22.09 15.21 14.06
CA LEU A 67 21.79 13.83 13.72
C LEU A 67 22.93 13.34 12.84
N GLU A 68 23.91 12.69 13.47
CA GLU A 68 24.93 11.89 12.80
C GLU A 68 24.24 11.05 11.69
N PRO A 69 24.74 11.09 10.44
CA PRO A 69 24.26 10.20 9.41
C PRO A 69 24.43 8.77 9.91
N VAL A 70 23.33 8.03 10.06
CA VAL A 70 23.40 6.60 10.34
C VAL A 70 24.24 5.98 9.22
N GLU A 71 25.48 5.59 9.55
CA GLU A 71 26.34 4.85 8.64
C GLU A 71 25.60 3.56 8.27
N GLU A 72 25.00 3.52 7.08
CA GLU A 72 24.53 2.29 6.48
C GLU A 72 25.76 1.41 6.26
N LYS A 73 26.09 0.58 7.27
CA LYS A 73 26.95 -0.59 7.08
C LYS A 73 26.49 -1.27 5.80
N ASN A 74 27.42 -1.55 4.88
CA ASN A 74 27.16 -2.26 3.63
C ASN A 74 26.55 -3.64 3.93
N VAL A 75 25.26 -3.69 4.24
CA VAL A 75 24.49 -4.91 4.39
C VAL A 75 24.43 -5.48 2.99
N ASN A 76 25.04 -6.65 2.81
CA ASN A 76 24.95 -7.37 1.56
C ASN A 76 23.45 -7.54 1.23
N PRO A 77 22.93 -6.99 0.11
CA PRO A 77 21.51 -7.04 -0.20
C PRO A 77 20.98 -8.47 -0.32
N ARG A 78 21.87 -9.47 -0.44
CA ARG A 78 21.52 -10.90 -0.44
C ARG A 78 21.03 -11.43 0.91
N ASN A 79 21.23 -10.68 2.00
CA ASN A 79 20.84 -11.03 3.37
C ASN A 79 20.01 -9.92 4.03
N SER A 80 19.34 -9.07 3.25
CA SER A 80 18.44 -8.08 3.84
C SER A 80 17.25 -8.77 4.51
N PRO A 81 16.90 -8.42 5.76
CA PRO A 81 15.70 -8.93 6.40
C PRO A 81 14.44 -8.42 5.69
N CYS A 82 13.35 -9.16 5.87
CA CYS A 82 12.05 -8.71 5.41
C CYS A 82 11.65 -7.40 6.12
N PRO A 83 11.17 -6.36 5.40
CA PRO A 83 10.75 -5.11 6.00
C PRO A 83 9.35 -5.19 6.63
N PHE A 84 8.68 -6.35 6.56
CA PHE A 84 7.40 -6.59 7.23
C PHE A 84 7.67 -6.95 8.69
N GLU A 85 7.11 -6.16 9.62
CA GLU A 85 7.29 -6.38 11.06
C GLU A 85 6.83 -7.79 11.48
N GLY A 86 7.65 -8.48 12.27
CA GLY A 86 7.39 -9.85 12.71
C GLY A 86 7.66 -10.93 11.64
N CYS A 87 8.24 -10.57 10.49
CA CYS A 87 8.65 -11.54 9.48
C CYS A 87 10.13 -11.92 9.59
N ASP A 88 10.40 -13.17 9.97
CA ASP A 88 11.76 -13.69 10.17
C ASP A 88 12.49 -14.07 8.86
N PHE A 89 11.91 -13.78 7.69
CA PHE A 89 12.53 -14.16 6.43
C PHE A 89 13.80 -13.33 6.16
N VAL A 90 14.91 -14.04 5.94
CA VAL A 90 16.18 -13.47 5.47
C VAL A 90 16.70 -14.34 4.33
N GLY A 91 16.97 -13.75 3.16
CA GLY A 91 17.67 -14.48 2.11
C GLY A 91 17.50 -13.93 0.69
N ARG A 92 18.09 -14.68 -0.25
CA ARG A 92 18.24 -14.27 -1.66
C ARG A 92 16.93 -14.14 -2.44
N LYS A 93 15.87 -14.81 -1.99
CA LYS A 93 14.53 -14.77 -2.61
C LYS A 93 13.62 -13.73 -1.97
N PHE A 94 14.21 -12.65 -1.46
CA PHE A 94 13.52 -11.59 -0.75
C PHE A 94 12.32 -11.00 -1.52
N ASN A 95 12.51 -10.54 -2.76
CA ASN A 95 11.41 -9.97 -3.55
C ASN A 95 10.26 -10.97 -3.78
N PHE A 96 10.62 -12.23 -4.04
CA PHE A 96 9.64 -13.30 -4.22
C PHE A 96 8.83 -13.52 -2.94
N HIS A 97 9.51 -13.64 -1.79
CA HIS A 97 8.87 -13.77 -0.48
C HIS A 97 7.91 -12.61 -0.22
N VAL A 98 8.38 -11.37 -0.40
CA VAL A 98 7.55 -10.18 -0.18
C VAL A 98 6.29 -10.19 -1.04
N GLN A 99 6.43 -10.47 -2.34
CA GLN A 99 5.27 -10.52 -3.23
C GLN A 99 4.29 -11.62 -2.79
N HIS A 100 4.78 -12.83 -2.49
CA HIS A 100 3.90 -13.97 -2.25
C HIS A 100 3.24 -13.99 -0.87
N ILE A 101 3.88 -13.38 0.14
CA ILE A 101 3.41 -13.46 1.53
C ILE A 101 2.73 -12.17 1.97
N HIS A 102 3.25 -11.01 1.55
CA HIS A 102 2.85 -9.72 2.13
C HIS A 102 2.06 -8.84 1.19
N LEU A 103 1.90 -9.24 -0.08
CA LEU A 103 1.25 -8.42 -1.09
C LEU A 103 0.06 -9.11 -1.75
N PRO A 104 -1.01 -8.37 -2.05
CA PRO A 104 -2.11 -8.87 -2.85
C PRO A 104 -1.60 -9.29 -4.23
N ARG A 105 -2.13 -10.39 -4.78
CA ARG A 105 -1.67 -10.95 -6.07
C ARG A 105 -1.74 -9.94 -7.21
N ILE A 106 -2.70 -9.02 -7.16
CA ILE A 106 -2.84 -7.95 -8.16
C ILE A 106 -1.66 -6.96 -8.16
N MET A 107 -0.95 -6.81 -7.03
CA MET A 107 0.20 -5.90 -6.87
C MET A 107 1.53 -6.54 -7.28
N TRP A 108 1.54 -7.78 -7.77
CA TRP A 108 2.78 -8.43 -8.20
C TRP A 108 3.27 -7.84 -9.52
N ASP A 109 4.57 -7.61 -9.64
CA ASP A 109 5.17 -7.11 -10.88
C ASP A 109 5.04 -8.11 -12.03
N ASN A 110 5.00 -9.41 -11.70
CA ASN A 110 4.89 -10.50 -12.65
C ASN A 110 3.96 -11.60 -12.08
N PRO A 111 2.63 -11.37 -12.10
CA PRO A 111 1.69 -12.38 -11.64
C PRO A 111 1.85 -13.66 -12.46
N GLN A 112 1.65 -14.80 -11.79
CA GLN A 112 1.64 -16.12 -12.43
C GLN A 112 0.23 -16.70 -12.29
N PRO A 113 -0.44 -17.08 -13.39
CA PRO A 113 0.00 -16.99 -14.78
C PRO A 113 0.05 -15.52 -15.26
N PRO A 114 0.80 -15.25 -16.34
CA PRO A 114 0.85 -13.92 -16.94
C PRO A 114 -0.53 -13.42 -17.34
N VAL A 115 -0.78 -12.13 -17.14
CA VAL A 115 -2.03 -11.48 -17.56
C VAL A 115 -2.01 -11.29 -19.08
N LYS A 116 -3.10 -11.67 -19.74
CA LYS A 116 -3.28 -11.43 -21.18
C LYS A 116 -3.40 -9.94 -21.47
N GLN A 117 -2.93 -9.50 -22.64
CA GLN A 117 -2.87 -8.08 -23.01
C GLN A 117 -4.23 -7.38 -22.90
N GLU A 118 -5.30 -8.05 -23.31
CA GLU A 118 -6.67 -7.54 -23.29
C GLU A 118 -7.24 -7.31 -21.88
N ARG A 119 -6.59 -7.86 -20.84
CA ARG A 119 -6.99 -7.71 -19.43
C ARG A 119 -6.12 -6.71 -18.66
N LEU A 120 -5.12 -6.10 -19.29
CA LEU A 120 -4.20 -5.18 -18.60
C LEU A 120 -4.90 -3.91 -18.10
N ALA A 121 -5.84 -3.35 -18.86
CA ALA A 121 -6.63 -2.19 -18.43
C ALA A 121 -7.38 -2.48 -17.12
N GLU A 122 -8.00 -3.66 -17.00
CA GLU A 122 -8.69 -4.09 -15.77
C GLU A 122 -7.72 -4.27 -14.60
N VAL A 123 -6.52 -4.79 -14.85
CA VAL A 123 -5.46 -4.87 -13.83
C VAL A 123 -5.06 -3.49 -13.33
N TYR A 124 -4.82 -2.54 -14.24
CA TYR A 124 -4.47 -1.18 -13.88
C TYR A 124 -5.58 -0.50 -13.08
N GLN A 125 -6.84 -0.67 -13.48
CA GLN A 125 -7.98 -0.18 -12.72
C GLN A 125 -8.06 -0.80 -11.33
N MET A 126 -7.85 -2.11 -11.21
CA MET A 126 -7.86 -2.78 -9.90
C MET A 126 -6.72 -2.31 -9.00
N ARG A 127 -5.51 -2.06 -9.53
CA ARG A 127 -4.42 -1.46 -8.77
C ARG A 127 -4.74 -0.04 -8.31
N ALA A 128 -5.41 0.75 -9.15
CA ALA A 128 -5.91 2.06 -8.77
C ALA A 128 -6.88 1.95 -7.58
N ASN A 129 -7.77 0.95 -7.62
CA ASN A 129 -8.73 0.70 -6.54
C ASN A 129 -8.02 0.24 -5.25
N VAL A 130 -6.94 -0.55 -5.35
CA VAL A 130 -6.09 -0.88 -4.17
C VAL A 130 -5.53 0.40 -3.55
N LEU A 131 -4.99 1.31 -4.36
CA LEU A 131 -4.47 2.58 -3.85
C LEU A 131 -5.58 3.46 -3.25
N GLN A 132 -6.77 3.50 -3.83
CA GLN A 132 -7.91 4.21 -3.26
C GLN A 132 -8.34 3.61 -1.91
N TYR A 133 -8.42 2.29 -1.82
CA TYR A 133 -8.69 1.57 -0.58
C TYR A 133 -7.66 1.90 0.51
N LEU A 134 -6.36 1.83 0.17
CA LEU A 134 -5.28 2.21 1.09
C LEU A 134 -5.42 3.67 1.53
N SER A 135 -5.77 4.58 0.61
CA SER A 135 -6.03 5.98 0.96
C SER A 135 -7.16 6.12 1.96
N GLU A 136 -8.27 5.41 1.76
CA GLU A 136 -9.43 5.44 2.65
C GLU A 136 -9.07 4.91 4.04
N CYS A 137 -8.44 3.75 4.13
CA CYS A 137 -8.04 3.16 5.41
C CYS A 137 -7.03 4.02 6.18
N LEU A 138 -6.03 4.58 5.49
CA LEU A 138 -4.91 5.25 6.14
C LEU A 138 -5.13 6.75 6.36
N THR A 139 -6.02 7.39 5.59
CA THR A 139 -6.25 8.84 5.65
C THR A 139 -7.71 9.22 5.92
N GLY A 140 -8.61 8.24 6.02
CA GLY A 140 -10.04 8.43 6.18
C GLY A 140 -10.74 8.97 4.94
N ARG A 141 -10.05 9.06 3.78
CA ARG A 141 -10.62 9.54 2.51
C ARG A 141 -10.03 8.80 1.32
N SER A 142 -10.86 8.49 0.32
CA SER A 142 -10.41 7.97 -0.98
C SER A 142 -9.82 9.11 -1.82
N SER A 143 -8.54 9.43 -1.63
CA SER A 143 -7.85 10.53 -2.32
C SER A 143 -6.38 10.21 -2.56
N MET A 144 -6.02 10.01 -3.82
CA MET A 144 -4.65 9.71 -4.23
C MET A 144 -3.66 10.78 -3.77
N ASN A 145 -4.05 12.05 -3.83
CA ASN A 145 -3.30 13.19 -3.31
C ASN A 145 -2.93 13.02 -1.82
N LYS A 146 -3.88 12.58 -1.00
CA LYS A 146 -3.63 12.35 0.43
C LYS A 146 -2.71 11.16 0.66
N LEU A 147 -2.88 10.08 -0.11
CA LEU A 147 -2.00 8.92 0.01
C LEU A 147 -0.56 9.25 -0.39
N VAL A 148 -0.35 10.02 -1.47
CA VAL A 148 0.97 10.50 -1.87
C VAL A 148 1.60 11.38 -0.78
N ARG A 149 0.84 12.31 -0.19
CA ARG A 149 1.34 13.14 0.93
C ARG A 149 1.69 12.30 2.16
N LEU A 150 0.85 11.33 2.52
CA LEU A 150 1.13 10.40 3.61
C LEU A 150 2.43 9.63 3.34
N ALA A 151 2.58 9.11 2.12
CA ALA A 151 3.76 8.38 1.70
C ALA A 151 5.02 9.24 1.77
N HIS A 152 4.96 10.46 1.24
CA HIS A 152 6.07 11.40 1.24
C HIS A 152 6.51 11.80 2.66
N ASN A 153 5.55 12.10 3.53
CA ASN A 153 5.86 12.65 4.85
C ASN A 153 6.23 11.58 5.89
N ASN A 154 5.66 10.38 5.80
CA ASN A 154 5.77 9.37 6.86
C ASN A 154 6.52 8.10 6.45
N ILE A 155 6.36 7.67 5.20
CA ILE A 155 6.82 6.35 4.73
C ILE A 155 8.14 6.46 3.95
N ALA A 156 8.32 7.53 3.20
CA ALA A 156 9.50 7.80 2.37
C ALA A 156 10.82 7.62 3.14
N ARG A 157 10.86 8.06 4.40
CA ARG A 157 12.01 7.93 5.30
C ARG A 157 12.42 6.48 5.60
N MET A 158 11.51 5.52 5.42
CA MET A 158 11.74 4.09 5.64
C MET A 158 12.27 3.38 4.38
N ILE A 159 12.28 4.04 3.22
CA ILE A 159 12.79 3.48 1.98
C ILE A 159 14.31 3.70 1.91
N PRO A 160 15.12 2.65 1.71
CA PRO A 160 16.57 2.81 1.57
C PRO A 160 16.93 3.72 0.40
N ARG A 161 17.89 4.63 0.59
CA ARG A 161 18.26 5.66 -0.41
C ARG A 161 18.72 5.07 -1.75
N ARG A 162 19.34 3.88 -1.73
CA ARG A 162 19.82 3.17 -2.92
C ARG A 162 18.75 2.26 -3.56
N SER A 163 17.48 2.40 -3.18
CA SER A 163 16.41 1.59 -3.76
C SER A 163 16.10 2.05 -5.18
N GLU A 164 16.09 1.11 -6.12
CA GLU A 164 15.83 1.36 -7.53
C GLU A 164 14.48 0.77 -7.96
N ILE A 165 13.87 1.40 -8.96
CA ILE A 165 12.70 0.87 -9.66
C ILE A 165 13.22 0.08 -10.86
N LEU A 166 12.95 -1.22 -10.88
CA LEU A 166 13.37 -2.09 -11.98
C LEU A 166 12.51 -1.84 -13.23
N SER A 167 13.06 -2.10 -14.42
CA SER A 167 12.38 -1.86 -15.70
C SER A 167 10.99 -2.48 -15.79
N LYS A 168 10.79 -3.68 -15.20
CA LYS A 168 9.47 -4.32 -15.16
C LYS A 168 8.43 -3.48 -14.39
N ALA A 169 8.80 -2.96 -13.22
CA ALA A 169 7.93 -2.09 -12.43
C ALA A 169 7.68 -0.76 -13.16
N MET A 170 8.68 -0.22 -13.86
CA MET A 170 8.50 1.00 -14.68
C MET A 170 7.44 0.80 -15.77
N ILE A 171 7.47 -0.31 -16.51
CA ILE A 171 6.44 -0.63 -17.52
C ILE A 171 5.04 -0.65 -16.91
N GLN A 172 4.90 -1.21 -15.70
CA GLN A 172 3.62 -1.24 -15.00
C GLN A 172 3.16 0.16 -14.57
N MET A 173 4.09 1.02 -14.14
CA MET A 173 3.81 2.41 -13.78
C MET A 173 3.39 3.25 -14.99
N GLU A 174 4.06 3.06 -16.14
CA GLU A 174 3.72 3.72 -17.41
C GLU A 174 2.32 3.33 -17.88
N GLY A 175 2.01 2.03 -17.87
CA GLY A 175 0.69 1.54 -18.25
C GLY A 175 -0.42 2.05 -17.33
N LEU A 176 -0.16 2.16 -16.03
CA LEU A 176 -1.10 2.77 -15.08
C LEU A 176 -1.31 4.27 -15.36
N CYS A 177 -0.25 5.00 -15.70
CA CYS A 177 -0.37 6.40 -16.12
C CYS A 177 -1.20 6.54 -17.40
N ASP A 178 -0.99 5.68 -18.40
CA ASP A 178 -1.74 5.69 -19.66
C ASP A 178 -3.22 5.39 -19.46
N GLU A 179 -3.53 4.39 -18.64
CA GLU A 179 -4.90 3.97 -18.35
C GLU A 179 -5.65 5.07 -17.60
N LEU A 180 -5.07 5.56 -16.50
CA LEU A 180 -5.71 6.52 -15.59
C LEU A 180 -5.53 7.99 -16.00
N LYS A 181 -4.89 8.24 -17.15
CA LYS A 181 -4.55 9.57 -17.66
C LYS A 181 -3.74 10.41 -16.66
N TRP A 182 -2.88 9.77 -15.89
CA TRP A 182 -1.94 10.48 -15.01
C TRP A 182 -0.75 11.01 -15.80
N ARG A 183 -0.22 12.16 -15.37
CA ARG A 183 0.99 12.73 -15.95
C ARG A 183 2.16 11.76 -15.79
N LYS A 184 2.82 11.45 -16.90
CA LYS A 184 4.06 10.66 -16.92
C LYS A 184 5.25 11.54 -16.53
N PRO A 185 6.05 11.14 -15.53
CA PRO A 185 7.33 11.77 -15.28
C PRO A 185 8.38 11.30 -16.30
N ASP A 186 9.43 12.09 -16.51
CA ASP A 186 10.55 11.70 -17.38
C ASP A 186 11.31 10.47 -16.83
N ARG A 187 11.32 10.34 -15.51
CA ARG A 187 11.93 9.22 -14.79
C ARG A 187 11.13 8.90 -13.54
N TYR A 188 10.80 7.62 -13.35
CA TYR A 188 10.25 7.14 -12.09
C TYR A 188 11.36 6.99 -11.04
N THR A 189 11.12 7.56 -9.85
CA THR A 189 11.96 7.42 -8.67
C THR A 189 11.11 7.09 -7.46
N LEU A 190 11.64 6.28 -6.53
CA LEU A 190 10.96 6.07 -5.25
C LEU A 190 10.99 7.34 -4.41
N LEU A 191 12.10 8.08 -4.45
CA LEU A 191 12.30 9.33 -3.72
C LEU A 191 12.96 10.38 -4.63
N PRO A 192 12.42 11.61 -4.71
CA PRO A 192 11.08 12.00 -4.27
C PRO A 192 9.99 11.23 -5.04
N ILE A 193 8.77 11.21 -4.49
CA ILE A 193 7.61 10.62 -5.18
C ILE A 193 7.17 11.57 -6.28
N VAL A 194 7.45 11.20 -7.54
CA VAL A 194 7.19 12.04 -8.72
C VAL A 194 5.84 11.79 -9.38
N SER A 195 5.15 10.70 -9.00
CA SER A 195 3.84 10.34 -9.55
C SER A 195 3.12 9.35 -8.61
N PRO A 196 1.77 9.36 -8.55
CA PRO A 196 1.02 8.39 -7.76
C PRO A 196 1.26 6.94 -8.16
N CYS A 197 1.57 6.65 -9.42
CA CYS A 197 1.82 5.28 -9.86
C CYS A 197 3.04 4.66 -9.18
N VAL A 198 3.99 5.46 -8.69
CA VAL A 198 5.14 4.97 -7.92
C VAL A 198 4.68 4.19 -6.68
N LEU A 199 3.51 4.54 -6.14
CA LEU A 199 2.96 3.89 -4.97
C LEU A 199 2.61 2.41 -5.21
N ILE A 200 2.45 1.94 -6.45
CA ILE A 200 2.25 0.50 -6.72
C ILE A 200 3.51 -0.32 -6.45
N HIS A 201 4.68 0.32 -6.33
CA HIS A 201 5.92 -0.37 -6.06
C HIS A 201 5.82 -1.14 -4.74
N TRP A 202 6.29 -2.40 -4.76
CA TRP A 202 6.15 -3.34 -3.65
C TRP A 202 6.60 -2.76 -2.29
N ARG A 203 7.64 -1.90 -2.26
CA ARG A 203 8.10 -1.26 -1.01
C ARG A 203 7.02 -0.41 -0.36
N TYR A 204 6.34 0.42 -1.14
CA TYR A 204 5.24 1.24 -0.61
C TYR A 204 4.10 0.35 -0.15
N GLN A 205 3.75 -0.67 -0.94
CA GLN A 205 2.68 -1.60 -0.63
C GLN A 205 2.90 -2.36 0.68
N VAL A 206 4.12 -2.87 0.92
CA VAL A 206 4.48 -3.54 2.19
C VAL A 206 4.48 -2.58 3.37
N LEU A 207 4.94 -1.35 3.17
CA LEU A 207 4.98 -0.38 4.25
C LEU A 207 3.56 0.07 4.60
N PHE A 208 2.70 0.32 3.62
CA PHE A 208 1.29 0.63 3.86
C PHE A 208 0.56 -0.49 4.59
N SER A 209 0.77 -1.76 4.22
CA SER A 209 0.07 -2.88 4.84
C SER A 209 0.35 -3.02 6.34
N GLN A 210 1.51 -2.57 6.81
CA GLN A 210 1.86 -2.59 8.25
C GLN A 210 1.06 -1.58 9.08
N TYR A 211 0.48 -0.56 8.45
CA TYR A 211 -0.38 0.43 9.12
C TYR A 211 -1.87 0.08 9.05
N LEU A 212 -2.23 -1.06 8.48
CA LEU A 212 -3.61 -1.53 8.41
C LEU A 212 -3.99 -2.30 9.67
N LEU A 213 -5.23 -2.13 10.12
CA LEU A 213 -5.83 -3.02 11.13
C LEU A 213 -6.01 -4.43 10.54
N ASN A 214 -6.08 -5.47 11.38
CA ASN A 214 -6.16 -6.86 10.92
C ASN A 214 -7.30 -7.13 9.91
N GLU A 215 -8.47 -6.53 10.11
CA GLU A 215 -9.62 -6.64 9.19
C GLU A 215 -9.34 -5.96 7.84
N GLN A 216 -8.70 -4.80 7.88
CA GLN A 216 -8.30 -4.05 6.69
C GLN A 216 -7.18 -4.77 5.94
N LEU A 217 -6.21 -5.33 6.66
CA LEU A 217 -5.13 -6.13 6.09
C LEU A 217 -5.69 -7.37 5.39
N SER A 218 -6.64 -8.06 6.02
CA SER A 218 -7.31 -9.21 5.41
C SER A 218 -8.03 -8.82 4.10
N SER A 219 -8.76 -7.70 4.12
CA SER A 219 -9.46 -7.17 2.94
C SER A 219 -8.49 -6.75 1.83
N TYR A 220 -7.39 -6.09 2.21
CA TYR A 220 -6.30 -5.71 1.31
C TYR A 220 -5.66 -6.94 0.65
N MET A 221 -5.33 -7.98 1.42
CA MET A 221 -4.76 -9.22 0.87
C MET A 221 -5.72 -9.94 -0.06
N CYS A 222 -7.03 -9.79 0.17
CA CYS A 222 -8.09 -10.34 -0.68
C CYS A 222 -8.34 -9.56 -1.98
N PHE A 223 -7.69 -8.41 -2.17
CA PHE A 223 -7.96 -7.55 -3.31
C PHE A 223 -7.63 -8.25 -4.63
N GLY A 224 -8.64 -8.35 -5.49
CA GLY A 224 -8.49 -8.95 -6.80
C GLY A 224 -8.22 -10.45 -6.79
N LEU A 225 -8.35 -11.16 -5.67
CA LEU A 225 -8.09 -12.60 -5.62
C LEU A 225 -8.97 -13.38 -6.60
N GLU A 226 -10.28 -13.11 -6.63
CA GLU A 226 -11.21 -13.78 -7.56
C GLU A 226 -10.83 -13.47 -9.02
N PHE A 227 -10.59 -12.19 -9.35
CA PHE A 227 -10.14 -11.80 -10.68
C PHE A 227 -8.86 -12.52 -11.09
N MET A 228 -7.84 -12.51 -10.23
CA MET A 228 -6.56 -13.17 -10.50
C MET A 228 -6.70 -14.69 -10.57
N SER A 229 -7.63 -15.29 -9.83
CA SER A 229 -7.93 -16.73 -9.89
C SER A 229 -8.70 -17.09 -11.16
N ASN A 230 -9.51 -16.18 -11.70
CA ASN A 230 -10.23 -16.39 -12.96
C ASN A 230 -9.32 -16.23 -14.18
N ILE A 231 -8.19 -15.53 -14.07
CA ILE A 231 -7.13 -15.58 -15.09
C ILE A 231 -6.62 -17.02 -15.26
N ASP A 232 -6.65 -17.83 -14.19
CA ASP A 232 -6.19 -19.23 -14.18
C ASP A 232 -7.15 -20.19 -14.90
N ASN A 233 -8.43 -19.80 -15.08
CA ASN A 233 -9.52 -20.73 -15.44
C ASN A 233 -9.98 -20.68 -16.91
N LEU A 234 -9.39 -19.84 -17.77
CA LEU A 234 -9.76 -19.79 -19.20
C LEU A 234 -8.96 -20.75 -20.10
N GLU A 235 -8.07 -21.57 -19.56
CA GLU A 235 -7.39 -22.65 -20.32
C GLU A 235 -8.07 -24.02 -20.17
N LYS A 236 -9.23 -24.11 -19.51
CA LYS A 236 -10.06 -25.33 -19.50
C LYS A 236 -11.46 -25.06 -20.05
N SER A 237 -11.54 -24.59 -21.30
CA SER A 237 -12.70 -24.92 -22.12
C SER A 237 -12.32 -26.13 -22.99
N PRO A 238 -12.75 -27.35 -22.65
CA PRO A 238 -12.75 -28.46 -23.60
C PRO A 238 -13.93 -28.23 -24.56
N LEU A 239 -13.79 -27.24 -25.44
CA LEU A 239 -14.65 -27.06 -26.60
C LEU A 239 -13.76 -26.89 -27.83
N GLU A 240 -13.02 -27.96 -28.14
CA GLU A 240 -12.86 -28.36 -29.52
C GLU A 240 -13.58 -29.70 -29.67
N TYR A 241 -14.84 -29.59 -30.09
CA TYR A 241 -15.52 -30.65 -30.82
C TYR A 241 -14.78 -30.82 -32.15
N ALA A 242 -14.13 -31.97 -32.32
CA ALA A 242 -14.03 -32.69 -33.59
C ALA A 242 -13.90 -34.20 -33.28
#